data_AF-A0AAW0HX12-F1
#
_entry.id   AF-A0AAW0HX12-F1
#
_cell.length_a   1.000
_cell.length_b   1.000
_cell.length_c   1.000
_cell.angle_alpha   90.00
_cell.angle_beta   90.00
_cell.angle_gamma   90.00
#
_symmetry.space_group_name_H-M   'P 1'
#
loop_
_entity.id
_entity.type
_entity.pdbx_description
1 polymer ?
#
loop_
_entity_poly.entity_id
_entity_poly.type
_entity_poly.pdbx_seq_one_letter_code
_entity_poly.pdbx_strand_id
1 'polypeptide(L)'
;MRSHILVVVTQFGKMGTLVSLEPSNVANDITKPVLTTKVLLGKDEPLIHVFAKNLVAFVSQEAGNRAVLLAMAVKDKSMEGLKALKEVIRMCQVW
;
A
#
# COMPACT_ATOMS: atom_id res chain seq x y z
N MET A 1 2.09 -16.69 7.08
CA MET A 1 2.55 -15.34 6.70
C MET A 1 2.85 -14.57 7.98
N ARG A 2 4.10 -14.57 8.50
CA ARG A 2 4.41 -13.88 9.76
C ARG A 2 5.00 -12.46 9.57
N SER A 3 5.31 -12.07 8.33
CA SER A 3 6.08 -10.84 8.03
C SER A 3 5.36 -9.82 7.13
N HIS A 4 4.30 -10.21 6.41
CA HIS A 4 3.68 -9.38 5.38
C HIS A 4 2.15 -9.35 5.51
N ILE A 5 1.56 -8.19 5.20
CA ILE A 5 0.12 -8.02 4.99
C ILE A 5 -0.14 -7.94 3.49
N LEU A 6 -1.02 -8.80 2.99
CA LEU A 6 -1.50 -8.74 1.61
C LEU A 6 -2.77 -7.89 1.54
N VAL A 7 -2.74 -6.79 0.81
CA VAL A 7 -3.90 -5.95 0.52
C VAL A 7 -4.23 -6.07 -0.96
N VAL A 8 -5.48 -6.42 -1.27
CA VAL A 8 -5.97 -6.55 -2.65
C VAL A 8 -7.08 -5.55 -2.86
N VAL A 9 -6.85 -4.57 -3.75
CA VAL A 9 -7.84 -3.57 -4.16
C VAL A 9 -8.09 -3.72 -5.65
N THR A 10 -9.05 -4.56 -6.01
CA THR A 10 -9.38 -4.84 -7.41
C THR A 10 -10.70 -4.20 -7.83
N GLN A 11 -10.70 -3.62 -9.02
CA GLN A 11 -11.90 -3.25 -9.76
C GLN A 11 -11.91 -4.02 -11.09
N PHE A 12 -13.10 -4.33 -11.59
CA PHE A 12 -13.31 -4.96 -12.91
C PHE A 12 -12.62 -6.33 -13.10
N GLY A 13 -12.38 -7.08 -12.02
CA GLY A 13 -11.80 -8.42 -12.08
C GLY A 13 -10.33 -8.48 -12.53
N LYS A 14 -9.59 -7.37 -12.44
CA LYS A 14 -8.18 -7.30 -12.82
C LYS A 14 -7.26 -7.41 -11.61
N MET A 15 -6.12 -8.10 -11.74
CA MET A 15 -5.10 -8.11 -10.69
C MET A 15 -4.42 -6.73 -10.53
N GLY A 16 -4.24 -6.01 -11.64
CA GLY A 16 -3.67 -4.67 -11.65
C GLY A 16 -2.15 -4.65 -11.46
N THR A 17 -1.64 -3.62 -10.80
CA THR A 17 -0.21 -3.46 -10.50
C THR A 17 0.08 -4.04 -9.12
N LEU A 18 1.15 -4.83 -9.02
CA LEU A 18 1.64 -5.40 -7.76
C LEU A 18 2.79 -4.54 -7.23
N VAL A 19 2.68 -4.07 -6.00
CA VAL A 19 3.64 -3.16 -5.35
C VAL A 19 4.04 -3.72 -3.99
N SER A 20 5.35 -3.86 -3.76
CA SER A 20 5.90 -4.14 -2.43
C SER A 20 6.15 -2.83 -1.70
N LEU A 21 5.70 -2.73 -0.45
CA LEU A 21 6.01 -1.64 0.46
C LEU A 21 6.76 -2.19 1.66
N GLU A 22 8.04 -1.84 1.76
CA GLU A 22 8.94 -2.33 2.79
C GLU A 22 9.37 -1.15 3.68
N PRO A 23 9.25 -1.26 5.02
CA PRO A 23 9.82 -0.28 5.94
C PRO A 23 11.32 -0.13 5.70
N SER A 24 11.80 1.10 5.55
CA SER A 24 13.23 1.33 5.42
C SER A 24 13.91 1.21 6.79
N ASN A 25 15.10 0.61 6.80
CA ASN A 25 15.98 0.57 7.97
C ASN A 25 16.83 1.85 8.09
N VAL A 26 16.51 2.90 7.32
CA VAL A 26 17.31 4.12 7.32
C VAL A 26 16.95 4.90 8.59
N ALA A 27 17.84 4.81 9.58
CA ALA A 27 17.79 5.57 10.82
C ALA A 27 17.79 7.06 10.48
N ASN A 28 16.62 7.66 10.48
CA ASN A 28 16.47 9.10 10.55
C ASN A 28 15.44 9.37 11.64
N ASP A 29 15.64 10.42 12.42
CA ASP A 29 14.88 10.85 13.61
C ASP A 29 13.39 11.21 13.34
N ILE A 30 12.71 10.39 12.55
CA ILE A 30 11.29 10.50 12.24
C ILE A 30 10.64 9.30 12.92
N THR A 31 9.70 9.58 13.82
CA THR A 31 8.92 8.60 14.61
C THR A 31 8.15 7.56 13.79
N LYS A 32 8.24 7.59 12.45
CA LYS A 32 7.59 6.67 11.51
C LYS A 32 8.59 6.22 10.43
N PRO A 33 8.80 4.91 10.23
CA PRO A 33 9.74 4.42 9.22
C PRO A 33 9.31 4.87 7.81
N VAL A 34 10.29 5.21 6.98
CA VAL A 34 10.05 5.60 5.60
C VAL A 34 9.75 4.35 4.79
N LEU A 35 8.53 4.21 4.24
CA LEU A 35 8.23 3.10 3.33
C LEU A 35 8.93 3.30 1.98
N THR A 36 9.74 2.31 1.61
CA THR A 36 10.22 2.10 0.24
C THR A 36 9.15 1.37 -0.56
N THR A 37 9.09 1.64 -1.86
CA THR A 37 8.06 1.07 -2.74
C THR A 37 8.74 0.50 -3.98
N LYS A 38 8.34 -0.71 -4.39
CA LYS A 38 8.86 -1.37 -5.59
C LYS A 38 7.71 -1.99 -6.37
N VAL A 39 7.54 -1.62 -7.63
CA VAL A 39 6.61 -2.32 -8.52
C VAL A 39 7.21 -3.67 -8.88
N LEU A 40 6.47 -4.74 -8.60
CA LEU A 40 6.87 -6.11 -8.87
C LEU A 40 6.29 -6.61 -10.20
N LEU A 41 5.06 -6.19 -10.52
CA LEU A 41 4.36 -6.54 -11.75
C LEU A 41 3.47 -5.36 -12.19
N GLY A 42 3.35 -5.16 -13.50
CA GLY A 42 2.60 -4.05 -14.09
C GLY A 42 3.49 -2.89 -14.53
N LYS A 43 2.89 -1.73 -14.79
CA LYS A 43 3.64 -0.53 -15.19
C LYS A 43 4.27 0.15 -13.99
N ASP A 44 5.56 0.40 -14.09
CA ASP A 44 6.34 1.15 -13.11
C ASP A 44 6.30 2.65 -13.47
N GLU A 45 5.31 3.35 -12.91
CA GLU A 45 5.09 4.78 -13.11
C GLU A 45 5.21 5.52 -11.76
N PRO A 46 5.84 6.70 -11.68
CA PRO A 46 6.06 7.39 -10.41
C PRO A 46 4.80 7.61 -9.55
N LEU A 47 3.65 7.87 -10.20
CA LEU A 47 2.38 8.07 -9.51
C LEU A 47 1.86 6.82 -8.79
N ILE A 48 2.18 5.62 -9.29
CA ILE A 48 1.80 4.36 -8.65
C ILE A 48 2.46 4.23 -7.27
N HIS A 49 3.73 4.63 -7.15
CA HIS A 49 4.46 4.60 -5.89
C HIS A 49 3.85 5.56 -4.86
N VAL A 50 3.56 6.79 -5.29
CA VAL A 50 2.94 7.82 -4.45
C VAL A 50 1.54 7.37 -4.01
N PHE A 51 0.73 6.85 -4.94
CA PHE A 51 -0.62 6.38 -4.65
C PHE A 51 -0.60 5.18 -3.70
N ALA A 52 0.22 4.16 -3.97
CA ALA A 52 0.37 2.98 -3.12
C ALA A 52 0.78 3.37 -1.69
N LYS A 53 1.80 4.22 -1.54
CA LYS A 53 2.26 4.70 -0.24
C LYS A 53 1.16 5.45 0.49
N ASN A 54 0.48 6.37 -0.20
CA ASN A 54 -0.62 7.10 0.42
C ASN A 54 -1.77 6.18 0.83
N LEU A 55 -2.08 5.13 0.05
CA LEU A 55 -3.19 4.22 0.30
C LEU A 55 -2.94 3.31 1.51
N VAL A 56 -1.78 2.64 1.59
CA VAL A 56 -1.55 1.57 2.58
C VAL A 56 -0.44 1.85 3.61
N ALA A 57 0.13 3.06 3.66
CA ALA A 57 1.13 3.37 4.70
C ALA A 57 0.59 3.18 6.13
N PHE A 58 -0.69 3.50 6.35
CA PHE A 58 -1.31 3.33 7.66
C PHE A 58 -1.39 1.85 8.06
N VAL A 59 -1.66 0.95 7.10
CA VAL A 59 -1.69 -0.51 7.32
C VAL A 59 -0.35 -0.98 7.86
N SER A 60 0.76 -0.58 7.22
CA SER A 60 2.10 -0.94 7.69
C SER A 60 2.36 -0.43 9.12
N GLN A 61 2.04 0.84 9.39
CA GLN A 61 2.28 1.47 10.69
C GLN A 61 1.47 0.82 11.81
N GLU A 62 0.16 0.65 11.61
CA GLU A 62 -0.75 0.05 12.59
C GLU A 62 -0.45 -1.45 12.81
N ALA A 63 0.13 -2.11 11.81
CA ALA A 63 0.56 -3.49 11.90
C ALA A 63 1.93 -3.71 12.55
N GLY A 64 2.51 -2.69 13.21
CA GLY A 64 3.83 -2.76 13.82
C GLY A 64 4.98 -2.66 12.82
N ASN A 65 4.83 -1.78 11.82
CA ASN A 65 5.79 -1.58 10.73
C ASN A 65 6.05 -2.88 9.95
N ARG A 66 5.02 -3.69 9.72
CA ARG A 66 5.11 -4.85 8.82
C ARG A 66 5.09 -4.41 7.37
N ALA A 67 5.74 -5.18 6.51
CA ALA A 67 5.72 -4.96 5.08
C ALA A 67 4.32 -5.22 4.50
N VAL A 68 3.97 -4.49 3.44
CA VAL A 68 2.69 -4.61 2.75
C VAL A 68 2.92 -5.00 1.31
N LEU A 69 2.26 -6.06 0.87
CA LEU A 69 2.16 -6.42 -0.54
C LEU A 69 0.80 -5.93 -1.04
N LEU A 70 0.81 -5.00 -1.99
CA LEU A 70 -0.39 -4.38 -2.53
C LEU A 70 -0.62 -4.81 -3.97
N ALA A 71 -1.73 -5.49 -4.24
CA ALA A 71 -2.25 -5.67 -5.59
C ALA A 71 -3.36 -4.65 -5.83
N MET A 72 -3.21 -3.75 -6.81
CA MET A 72 -4.20 -2.71 -7.06
C MET A 72 -4.57 -2.54 -8.53
N ALA A 73 -5.87 -2.64 -8.80
CA ALA A 73 -6.50 -2.33 -10.07
C ALA A 73 -7.57 -1.26 -9.84
N VAL A 74 -7.16 0.00 -9.77
CA VAL A 74 -8.06 1.13 -9.47
C VAL A 74 -8.07 2.10 -10.66
N LYS A 75 -9.27 2.39 -11.18
CA LYS A 75 -9.48 3.34 -12.27
C LYS A 75 -9.40 4.78 -11.76
N ASP A 76 -10.13 5.10 -10.71
CA ASP A 76 -10.13 6.44 -10.11
C ASP A 76 -9.07 6.57 -9.01
N LYS A 77 -8.08 7.43 -9.23
CA LYS A 77 -7.01 7.74 -8.28
C LYS A 77 -7.16 9.14 -7.66
N SER A 78 -8.38 9.69 -7.68
CA SER A 78 -8.75 10.93 -7.00
C SER A 78 -8.49 10.87 -5.49
N MET A 79 -8.47 12.03 -4.84
CA MET A 79 -8.30 12.13 -3.39
C MET A 79 -9.52 11.55 -2.65
N GLU A 80 -10.71 11.73 -3.21
CA GLU A 80 -11.98 11.18 -2.70
C GLU A 80 -11.96 9.65 -2.79
N GLY A 81 -11.57 9.10 -3.95
CA GLY A 81 -11.40 7.67 -4.15
C GLY A 81 -10.36 7.07 -3.19
N LEU A 82 -9.22 7.74 -3.00
CA LEU A 82 -8.20 7.35 -2.03
C LEU A 82 -8.76 7.28 -0.59
N LYS A 83 -9.52 8.31 -0.16
CA LYS A 83 -10.13 8.33 1.18
C LYS A 83 -11.14 7.19 1.35
N ALA A 84 -12.02 6.99 0.36
CA ALA A 84 -13.01 5.92 0.41
C ALA A 84 -12.35 4.54 0.49
N LEU A 85 -11.29 4.29 -0.30
CA LEU A 85 -10.55 3.03 -0.27
C LEU A 85 -9.87 2.80 1.08
N LYS A 86 -9.33 3.83 1.73
CA LYS A 86 -8.76 3.71 3.08
C LYS A 86 -9.78 3.25 4.10
N GLU A 87 -10.98 3.81 4.08
CA GLU A 87 -12.05 3.41 5.00
C GLU A 87 -12.47 1.95 4.76
N VAL A 88 -12.57 1.51 3.50
CA VAL A 88 -12.83 0.09 3.18
C VAL A 88 -11.70 -0.81 3.71
N ILE A 89 -10.43 -0.43 3.51
CA ILE A 89 -9.30 -1.22 4.02
C ILE A 89 -9.34 -1.30 5.55
N ARG A 90 -9.72 -0.22 6.25
CA ARG A 90 -9.92 -0.24 7.71
C ARG A 90 -11.02 -1.20 8.15
N MET A 91 -12.13 -1.26 7.42
CA MET A 91 -13.20 -2.22 7.70
C MET A 91 -12.74 -3.68 7.52
N CYS A 92 -11.69 -3.91 6.73
CA CYS A 92 -11.07 -5.21 6.50
C CYS A 92 -9.80 -5.43 7.35
N GLN A 93 -9.67 -4.75 8.49
CA GLN A 93 -8.50 -4.88 9.36
C GLN A 93 -8.31 -6.32 9.85
N VAL A 94 -7.09 -6.84 9.67
CA VAL A 94 -6.69 -8.23 10.02
C VAL A 94 -5.30 -8.28 10.67
N TRP A 95 -4.78 -7.13 11.10
CA TRP A 95 -3.44 -6.98 11.67
C TRP A 95 -3.45 -6.72 13.16
#